data_AF-A0AAP5QFB0-F1
#
_entry.id   AF-A0AAP5QFB0-F1
#
_cell.length_a   1.000
_cell.length_b   1.000
_cell.length_c   1.000
_cell.angle_alpha   90.00
_cell.angle_beta   90.00
_cell.angle_gamma   90.00
#
_symmetry.space_group_name_H-M   'P 1'
#
loop_
_entity.id
_entity.type
_entity.pdbx_description
1 polymer ?
#
loop_
_entity_poly.entity_id
_entity_poly.type
_entity_poly.pdbx_seq_one_letter_code
_entity_poly.pdbx_strand_id
1 'polypeptide(L)'
;MERDILTMMESAIASMQSYIERGYVLATGLSGGKDSTCAMVLMLEAVRRSAQTRLGVTHYITSADTTIENPSVANFLHSMLDEVAMFLEDSGLPVEVHFARPSLASQFVVQTIGRGSLVRTPENGVRDGKRTRACADSWKVQPQGRLRMLLEKQAQASGVREVIAVIGNRLDESQSRGSAMHKRGEQADVATRQASGSLSLSPLRDWSTDDIWTMLGCLAEPASLPFPSPLAPSTIARLSDIYRAGNGGVCGVIVGESGARAACGSRFGCAFCCVSGDRDKSMEFMVQEAEHAHLKPLNDFRNYLLAIQWDLSRRELVGRTISEAGYSRIQADTYSWDERMRMLRMLLSIDANEIDRADSHSGDLASGLIPDTEQNRALCEPQFEFVTPQQLVAIDFFLSMHHYAPHAFPALSVWHDVNILGRRYPVPRIDARPKTDVVLHGWYPVGKYDLEAPALGLRDFDAEQWNRYLHPERASRYARTTGGEQTVYFEETSQFEVDAEAACTFVTCSYDTAFMLETQHRDAIESARFWLNEGIVKLPAGMAQRYQDMAKRGQYFSRLAQRLNFAPPELDAHLVANSISDSEHRARIHRAGPQPDLFAEAA
;
A
#
# COMPACT_ATOMS: atom_id res chain seq x y z
N MET A 1 40.76 -3.28 22.15
CA MET A 1 40.29 -4.63 21.82
C MET A 1 39.49 -4.45 20.55
N GLU A 2 40.09 -4.73 19.40
CA GLU A 2 39.36 -4.72 18.13
C GLU A 2 38.15 -5.65 18.27
N ARG A 3 36.97 -5.15 17.89
CA ARG A 3 35.74 -5.94 17.94
C ARG A 3 35.80 -6.96 16.81
N ASP A 4 36.09 -8.20 17.15
CA ASP A 4 36.01 -9.31 16.20
C ASP A 4 34.54 -9.63 15.88
N ILE A 5 34.21 -9.60 14.58
CA ILE A 5 32.84 -9.81 14.11
C ILE A 5 32.31 -11.20 14.48
N LEU A 6 33.17 -12.24 14.48
CA LEU A 6 32.77 -13.61 14.80
C LEU A 6 32.33 -13.71 16.27
N THR A 7 33.08 -13.08 17.17
CA THR A 7 32.71 -12.99 18.59
C THR A 7 31.37 -12.26 18.80
N MET A 8 31.10 -11.20 18.01
CA MET A 8 29.83 -10.48 18.07
C MET A 8 28.65 -11.32 17.56
N MET A 9 28.86 -12.07 16.46
CA MET A 9 27.88 -13.01 15.92
C MET A 9 27.54 -14.10 16.95
N GLU A 10 28.56 -14.73 17.55
CA GLU A 10 28.37 -15.77 18.57
C GLU A 10 27.61 -15.25 19.80
N SER A 11 27.90 -14.03 20.24
CA SER A 11 27.18 -13.41 21.37
C SER A 11 25.69 -13.22 21.07
N ALA A 12 25.36 -12.76 19.86
CA ALA A 12 23.98 -12.59 19.42
C ALA A 12 23.24 -13.94 19.29
N ILE A 13 23.89 -14.93 18.67
CA ILE A 13 23.35 -16.29 18.50
C ILE A 13 23.08 -16.92 19.87
N ALA A 14 24.05 -16.89 20.78
CA ALA A 14 23.92 -17.48 22.12
C ALA A 14 22.77 -16.88 22.94
N SER A 15 22.57 -15.56 22.85
CA SER A 15 21.42 -14.90 23.50
C SER A 15 20.09 -15.45 22.97
N MET A 16 19.95 -15.55 21.64
CA MET A 16 18.74 -16.07 21.01
C MET A 16 18.50 -17.55 21.34
N GLN A 17 19.55 -18.38 21.33
CA GLN A 17 19.47 -19.79 21.74
C GLN A 17 18.92 -19.94 23.16
N SER A 18 19.43 -19.14 24.11
CA SER A 18 18.96 -19.17 25.50
C SER A 18 17.45 -18.92 25.62
N TYR A 19 16.88 -18.04 24.79
CA TYR A 19 15.43 -17.83 24.76
C TYR A 19 14.67 -19.02 24.17
N ILE A 20 15.18 -19.64 23.10
CA ILE A 20 14.57 -20.84 22.51
C ILE A 20 14.52 -21.97 23.55
N GLU A 21 15.63 -22.22 24.25
CA GLU A 21 15.73 -23.23 25.32
C GLU A 21 14.75 -22.97 26.46
N ARG A 22 14.51 -21.70 26.80
CA ARG A 22 13.53 -21.27 27.81
C ARG A 22 12.07 -21.36 27.32
N GLY A 23 11.85 -21.72 26.05
CA GLY A 23 10.53 -21.94 25.47
C GLY A 23 9.88 -20.72 24.84
N TYR A 24 10.68 -19.76 24.40
CA TYR A 24 10.20 -18.64 23.59
C TYR A 24 10.28 -18.96 22.10
N VAL A 25 9.40 -18.34 21.32
CA VAL A 25 9.46 -18.36 19.87
C VAL A 25 10.10 -17.08 19.38
N LEU A 26 11.10 -17.18 18.51
CA LEU A 26 11.65 -16.02 17.81
C LEU A 26 10.86 -15.70 16.54
N ALA A 27 10.65 -14.42 16.29
CA ALA A 27 10.11 -13.89 15.05
C ALA A 27 10.96 -12.70 14.57
N THR A 28 11.46 -12.71 13.34
CA THR A 28 12.25 -11.59 12.78
C THR A 28 11.57 -10.95 11.58
N GLY A 29 11.78 -9.65 11.42
CA GLY A 29 11.30 -8.89 10.27
C GLY A 29 12.38 -8.77 9.20
N LEU A 30 12.11 -9.24 7.97
CA LEU A 30 13.01 -9.09 6.82
C LEU A 30 12.48 -8.03 5.86
N SER A 31 13.30 -7.01 5.58
CA SER A 31 12.96 -5.94 4.65
C SER A 31 13.90 -5.84 3.44
N GLY A 32 14.81 -6.81 3.27
CA GLY A 32 15.83 -6.81 2.20
C GLY A 32 16.92 -5.75 2.40
N GLY A 33 17.00 -5.17 3.60
CA GLY A 33 18.07 -4.24 3.97
C GLY A 33 19.17 -4.91 4.77
N LYS A 34 20.38 -4.34 4.75
CA LYS A 34 21.58 -4.89 5.39
C LYS A 34 21.36 -5.35 6.84
N ASP A 35 20.72 -4.51 7.66
CA ASP A 35 20.56 -4.76 9.09
C ASP A 35 19.54 -5.89 9.35
N SER A 36 18.44 -5.91 8.60
CA SER A 36 17.43 -6.98 8.69
C SER A 36 17.96 -8.33 8.21
N THR A 37 18.81 -8.34 7.19
CA THR A 37 19.46 -9.55 6.68
C THR A 37 20.38 -10.15 7.73
N CYS A 38 21.25 -9.36 8.37
CA CYS A 38 22.10 -9.84 9.46
C CYS A 38 21.29 -10.41 10.63
N ALA A 39 20.23 -9.71 11.07
CA ALA A 39 19.37 -10.19 12.16
C ALA A 39 18.69 -11.53 11.82
N MET A 40 18.22 -11.69 10.58
CA MET A 40 17.60 -12.92 10.10
C MET A 40 18.59 -14.08 10.07
N VAL A 41 19.79 -13.88 9.52
CA VAL A 41 20.84 -14.91 9.48
C VAL A 41 21.23 -15.39 10.88
N LEU A 42 21.44 -14.45 11.82
CA LEU A 42 21.78 -14.80 13.21
C LEU A 42 20.64 -15.57 13.90
N MET A 43 19.38 -15.19 13.64
CA MET A 43 18.22 -15.91 14.17
C MET A 43 18.12 -17.33 13.61
N LEU A 44 18.29 -17.50 12.29
CA LEU A 44 18.24 -18.82 11.65
C LEU A 44 19.33 -19.73 12.21
N GLU A 45 20.54 -19.22 12.43
CA GLU A 45 21.61 -20.00 13.03
C GLU A 45 21.30 -20.38 14.48
N ALA A 46 20.71 -19.47 15.27
CA ALA A 46 20.26 -19.79 16.63
C ALA A 46 19.18 -20.88 16.64
N VAL A 47 18.23 -20.84 15.70
CA VAL A 47 17.21 -21.88 15.53
C VAL A 47 17.85 -23.21 15.12
N ARG A 48 18.76 -23.21 14.14
CA ARG A 48 19.45 -24.42 13.66
C ARG A 48 20.22 -25.12 14.79
N ARG A 49 20.96 -24.36 15.61
CA ARG A 49 21.68 -24.91 16.77
C ARG A 49 20.75 -25.42 17.89
N SER A 50 19.49 -24.94 17.92
CA SER A 50 18.50 -25.29 18.95
C SER A 50 17.44 -26.29 18.47
N ALA A 51 17.46 -26.71 17.20
CA ALA A 51 16.40 -27.49 16.55
C ALA A 51 16.13 -28.85 17.22
N GLN A 52 17.14 -29.42 17.89
CA GLN A 52 17.02 -30.68 18.62
C GLN A 52 16.41 -30.52 20.02
N THR A 53 16.36 -29.29 20.55
CA THR A 53 15.99 -29.03 21.95
C THR A 53 14.48 -28.96 22.16
N ARG A 54 13.71 -28.61 21.12
CA ARG A 54 12.25 -28.42 21.23
C ARG A 54 11.52 -28.73 19.93
N LEU A 55 11.25 -30.01 19.70
CA LEU A 55 10.48 -30.49 18.55
C LEU A 55 9.06 -29.91 18.57
N GLY A 56 8.54 -29.55 17.39
CA GLY A 56 7.17 -29.08 17.20
C GLY A 56 6.93 -27.59 17.51
N VAL A 57 7.99 -26.78 17.64
CA VAL A 57 7.88 -25.32 17.82
C VAL A 57 8.31 -24.61 16.54
N THR A 58 7.40 -23.83 15.95
CA THR A 58 7.64 -23.03 14.75
C THR A 58 8.08 -21.61 15.10
N HIS A 59 9.14 -21.15 14.43
CA HIS A 59 9.65 -19.79 14.42
C HIS A 59 9.17 -19.02 13.18
N TYR A 60 9.29 -17.70 13.17
CA TYR A 60 8.70 -16.90 12.09
C TYR A 60 9.69 -15.90 11.45
N ILE A 61 9.68 -15.83 10.13
CA ILE A 61 10.19 -14.69 9.37
C ILE A 61 8.97 -13.93 8.85
N THR A 62 8.95 -12.63 9.05
CA THR A 62 7.86 -11.76 8.59
C THR A 62 8.40 -10.71 7.63
N SER A 63 7.69 -10.44 6.54
CA SER A 63 8.02 -9.36 5.62
C SER A 63 6.81 -8.49 5.31
N ALA A 64 7.04 -7.23 4.95
CA ALA A 64 5.99 -6.26 4.66
C ALA A 64 6.04 -5.86 3.19
N ASP A 65 4.97 -6.15 2.46
CA ASP A 65 4.77 -5.70 1.09
C ASP A 65 3.76 -4.55 1.12
N THR A 66 4.24 -3.33 0.85
CA THR A 66 3.39 -2.13 0.81
C THR A 66 2.72 -1.88 -0.52
N THR A 67 2.92 -2.78 -1.50
CA THR A 67 2.44 -2.69 -2.88
C THR A 67 2.95 -1.48 -3.66
N ILE A 68 3.87 -0.71 -3.09
CA ILE A 68 4.49 0.46 -3.73
C ILE A 68 5.99 0.57 -3.45
N GLU A 69 6.65 -0.48 -2.94
CA GLU A 69 8.09 -0.45 -2.70
C GLU A 69 8.87 -0.13 -3.99
N ASN A 70 10.13 0.28 -3.88
CA ASN A 70 10.98 0.41 -5.06
C ASN A 70 11.10 -0.97 -5.74
N PRO A 71 10.71 -1.14 -7.02
CA PRO A 71 10.71 -2.42 -7.71
C PRO A 71 12.04 -3.18 -7.63
N SER A 72 13.18 -2.49 -7.78
CA SER A 72 14.49 -3.13 -7.70
C SER A 72 14.78 -3.70 -6.30
N VAL A 73 14.31 -3.02 -5.25
CA VAL A 73 14.45 -3.48 -3.84
C VAL A 73 13.43 -4.57 -3.53
N ALA A 74 12.20 -4.44 -4.03
CA ALA A 74 11.12 -5.39 -3.82
C ALA A 74 11.41 -6.74 -4.48
N ASN A 75 11.84 -6.72 -5.74
CA ASN A 75 12.19 -7.93 -6.49
C ASN A 75 13.38 -8.63 -5.83
N PHE A 76 14.37 -7.87 -5.34
CA PHE A 76 15.47 -8.41 -4.57
C PHE A 76 15.01 -9.07 -3.26
N LEU A 77 14.12 -8.42 -2.50
CA LEU A 77 13.55 -8.98 -1.29
C LEU A 77 12.78 -10.29 -1.56
N HIS A 78 12.00 -10.36 -2.63
CA HIS A 78 11.31 -11.59 -3.02
C HIS A 78 12.31 -12.70 -3.36
N SER A 79 13.32 -12.42 -4.20
CA SER A 79 14.37 -13.41 -4.52
C SER A 79 15.10 -13.92 -3.26
N MET A 80 15.41 -13.01 -2.32
CA MET A 80 16.02 -13.38 -1.03
C MET A 80 15.10 -14.26 -0.18
N LEU A 81 13.80 -13.98 -0.17
CA LEU A 81 12.83 -14.75 0.61
C LEU A 81 12.61 -16.15 0.02
N ASP A 82 12.61 -16.29 -1.31
CA ASP A 82 12.55 -17.58 -1.99
C ASP A 82 13.78 -18.43 -1.66
N GLU A 83 14.96 -17.84 -1.69
CA GLU A 83 16.22 -18.50 -1.31
C GLU A 83 16.20 -18.94 0.18
N VAL A 84 15.73 -18.08 1.07
CA VAL A 84 15.54 -18.44 2.48
C VAL A 84 14.53 -19.58 2.63
N ALA A 85 13.41 -19.55 1.92
CA ALA A 85 12.41 -20.61 1.97
C ALA A 85 13.00 -21.97 1.52
N MET A 86 13.76 -21.98 0.42
CA MET A 86 14.50 -23.16 -0.03
C MET A 86 15.49 -23.67 1.04
N PHE A 87 16.28 -22.77 1.65
CA PHE A 87 17.20 -23.15 2.71
C PHE A 87 16.49 -23.77 3.92
N LEU A 88 15.33 -23.25 4.29
CA LEU A 88 14.52 -23.75 5.40
C LEU A 88 14.00 -25.16 5.12
N GLU A 89 13.50 -25.39 3.90
CA GLU A 89 13.03 -26.70 3.44
C GLU A 89 14.18 -27.72 3.41
N ASP A 90 15.30 -27.39 2.77
CA ASP A 90 16.47 -28.27 2.64
C ASP A 90 17.10 -28.62 4.00
N SER A 91 17.07 -27.66 4.94
CA SER A 91 17.64 -27.84 6.28
C SER A 91 16.65 -28.45 7.29
N GLY A 92 15.37 -28.61 6.92
CA GLY A 92 14.32 -29.08 7.82
C GLY A 92 14.12 -28.18 9.05
N LEU A 93 14.34 -26.87 8.90
CA LEU A 93 14.26 -25.92 10.00
C LEU A 93 12.79 -25.56 10.30
N PRO A 94 12.37 -25.52 11.58
CA PRO A 94 10.98 -25.20 11.93
C PRO A 94 10.75 -23.69 11.90
N VAL A 95 10.84 -23.08 10.73
CA VAL A 95 10.64 -21.65 10.51
C VAL A 95 9.67 -21.46 9.35
N GLU A 96 8.67 -20.61 9.54
CA GLU A 96 7.73 -20.23 8.48
C GLU A 96 7.96 -18.78 8.04
N VAL A 97 7.81 -18.53 6.74
CA VAL A 97 7.89 -17.20 6.14
C VAL A 97 6.49 -16.66 5.89
N HIS A 98 6.20 -15.44 6.38
CA HIS A 98 4.88 -14.81 6.30
C HIS A 98 4.95 -13.39 5.74
N PHE A 99 3.98 -13.01 4.92
CA PHE A 99 3.88 -11.67 4.33
C PHE A 99 2.69 -10.88 4.90
N ALA A 100 2.95 -9.64 5.29
CA ALA A 100 1.90 -8.68 5.64
C ALA A 100 1.66 -7.72 4.47
N ARG A 101 0.41 -7.65 4.01
CA ARG A 101 -0.05 -6.70 3.00
C ARG A 101 -1.14 -5.76 3.56
N PRO A 102 -1.17 -4.48 3.14
CA PRO A 102 -2.32 -3.60 3.43
C PRO A 102 -3.60 -4.17 2.79
N SER A 103 -4.74 -3.86 3.41
CA SER A 103 -6.04 -4.18 2.79
C SER A 103 -6.14 -3.52 1.42
N LEU A 104 -6.84 -4.14 0.46
CA LEU A 104 -6.99 -3.63 -0.90
C LEU A 104 -7.47 -2.17 -0.91
N ALA A 105 -8.46 -1.87 -0.09
CA ALA A 105 -9.01 -0.52 0.15
C ALA A 105 -8.00 0.53 0.65
N SER A 106 -6.89 0.09 1.25
CA SER A 106 -5.83 0.95 1.78
C SER A 106 -4.63 1.05 0.85
N GLN A 107 -4.48 0.17 -0.15
CA GLN A 107 -3.38 0.24 -1.12
C GLN A 107 -3.41 1.58 -1.87
N PHE A 108 -2.23 2.09 -2.23
CA PHE A 108 -2.10 3.44 -2.78
C PHE A 108 -3.03 3.70 -3.96
N VAL A 109 -3.04 2.82 -4.98
CA VAL A 109 -3.83 3.03 -6.20
C VAL A 109 -5.32 3.05 -5.89
N VAL A 110 -5.83 2.16 -5.04
CA VAL A 110 -7.24 2.15 -4.64
C VAL A 110 -7.58 3.35 -3.74
N GLN A 111 -6.70 3.72 -2.82
CA GLN A 111 -6.94 4.83 -1.89
C GLN A 111 -6.87 6.20 -2.58
N THR A 112 -5.87 6.42 -3.44
CA THR A 112 -5.62 7.72 -4.07
C THR A 112 -6.40 7.87 -5.38
N ILE A 113 -6.36 6.89 -6.28
CA ILE A 113 -7.09 6.95 -7.55
C ILE A 113 -8.54 6.54 -7.34
N GLY A 114 -8.76 5.38 -6.72
CA GLY A 114 -10.10 4.87 -6.44
C GLY A 114 -10.86 5.79 -5.48
N ARG A 115 -10.33 6.13 -4.30
CA ARG A 115 -11.06 6.92 -3.30
C ARG A 115 -10.71 8.41 -3.30
N GLY A 116 -9.81 8.89 -4.17
CA GLY A 116 -9.44 10.32 -4.26
C GLY A 116 -8.57 10.85 -3.13
N SER A 117 -8.09 10.02 -2.19
CA SER A 117 -7.31 10.52 -1.05
C SER A 117 -6.01 11.19 -1.48
N LEU A 118 -5.68 12.30 -0.81
CA LEU A 118 -4.46 13.04 -1.09
C LEU A 118 -3.20 12.23 -0.76
N VAL A 119 -2.21 12.31 -1.65
CA VAL A 119 -0.89 11.73 -1.41
C VAL A 119 -0.26 12.37 -0.18
N ARG A 120 0.43 11.58 0.63
CA ARG A 120 1.08 12.05 1.85
C ARG A 120 2.42 12.69 1.52
N THR A 121 2.62 13.90 2.01
CA THR A 121 3.85 14.69 1.89
C THR A 121 4.32 15.08 3.29
N PRO A 122 5.58 15.56 3.46
CA PRO A 122 6.06 16.03 4.75
C PRO A 122 5.22 17.16 5.35
N GLU A 123 4.45 17.87 4.51
CA GLU A 123 3.68 19.06 4.89
C GLU A 123 2.25 18.72 5.30
N ASN A 124 1.56 17.83 4.58
CA ASN A 124 0.20 17.40 4.94
C ASN A 124 0.19 16.21 5.92
N GLY A 125 1.36 15.63 6.20
CA GLY A 125 1.57 14.54 7.15
C GLY A 125 1.88 15.00 8.57
N VAL A 126 1.57 16.22 8.98
CA VAL A 126 1.87 16.71 10.34
C VAL A 126 0.63 16.61 11.23
N ARG A 127 0.75 15.91 12.37
CA ARG A 127 -0.26 15.89 13.44
C ARG A 127 0.40 16.34 14.74
N ASP A 128 -0.18 17.31 15.43
CA ASP A 128 0.31 17.86 16.69
C ASP A 128 1.79 18.30 16.63
N GLY A 129 2.18 18.95 15.52
CA GLY A 129 3.55 19.42 15.29
C GLY A 129 4.57 18.32 14.96
N LYS A 130 4.17 17.05 14.90
CA LYS A 130 5.04 15.91 14.54
C LYS A 130 4.71 15.40 13.14
N ARG A 131 5.75 15.17 12.33
CA ARG A 131 5.62 14.47 11.04
C ARG A 131 5.18 13.04 11.31
N THR A 132 3.92 12.75 11.00
CA THR A 132 3.35 11.41 10.98
C THR A 132 3.60 10.76 9.63
N ARG A 133 4.24 9.59 9.66
CA ARG A 133 4.35 8.73 8.47
C ARG A 133 3.11 7.85 8.39
N ALA A 134 1.95 8.46 8.13
CA ALA A 134 0.68 7.74 8.12
C ALA A 134 0.64 6.58 7.11
N CYS A 135 1.41 6.67 6.01
CA CYS A 135 1.62 5.55 5.08
C CYS A 135 2.37 4.39 5.73
N ALA A 136 3.42 4.65 6.51
CA ALA A 136 4.13 3.60 7.26
C ALA A 136 3.22 2.94 8.29
N ASP A 137 2.35 3.72 8.95
CA ASP A 137 1.36 3.15 9.88
C ASP A 137 0.35 2.25 9.15
N SER A 138 -0.31 2.79 8.11
CA SER A 138 -1.40 2.11 7.40
C SER A 138 -0.92 0.91 6.57
N TRP A 139 0.29 0.98 6.00
CA TRP A 139 0.78 -0.01 5.04
C TRP A 139 1.84 -0.96 5.61
N LYS A 140 2.57 -0.57 6.66
CA LYS A 140 3.56 -1.46 7.33
C LYS A 140 3.11 -1.85 8.73
N VAL A 141 2.88 -0.90 9.64
CA VAL A 141 2.67 -1.18 11.07
C VAL A 141 1.37 -1.94 11.32
N GLN A 142 0.23 -1.46 10.80
CA GLN A 142 -1.06 -2.11 11.04
C GLN A 142 -1.15 -3.51 10.40
N PRO A 143 -0.72 -3.74 9.14
CA PRO A 143 -0.67 -5.07 8.56
C PRO A 143 0.25 -6.02 9.35
N GLN A 144 1.45 -5.59 9.71
CA GLN A 144 2.38 -6.38 10.51
C GLN A 144 1.82 -6.68 11.91
N GLY A 145 1.13 -5.72 12.52
CA GLY A 145 0.46 -5.92 13.80
C GLY A 145 -0.62 -7.01 13.74
N ARG A 146 -1.46 -7.01 12.69
CA ARG A 146 -2.48 -8.05 12.47
C ARG A 146 -1.85 -9.42 12.26
N LEU A 147 -0.81 -9.50 11.42
CA LEU A 147 -0.06 -10.74 11.20
C LEU A 147 0.57 -11.25 12.50
N ARG A 148 1.25 -10.38 13.24
CA ARG A 148 1.86 -10.72 14.54
C ARG A 148 0.84 -11.29 15.51
N MET A 149 -0.34 -10.66 15.65
CA MET A 149 -1.39 -11.19 16.54
C MET A 149 -1.87 -12.59 16.14
N LEU A 150 -1.93 -12.88 14.83
CA LEU A 150 -2.28 -14.20 14.32
C LEU A 150 -1.19 -15.23 14.65
N LEU A 151 0.08 -14.90 14.41
CA LEU A 151 1.23 -15.77 14.71
C LEU A 151 1.39 -16.00 16.22
N GLU A 152 1.18 -14.97 17.05
CA GLU A 152 1.18 -15.10 18.52
C GLU A 152 0.09 -16.05 18.99
N LYS A 153 -1.12 -15.99 18.41
CA LYS A 153 -2.23 -16.90 18.73
C LYS A 153 -1.92 -18.34 18.32
N GLN A 154 -1.32 -18.56 17.14
CA GLN A 154 -0.88 -19.89 16.69
C GLN A 154 0.24 -20.45 17.58
N ALA A 155 1.21 -19.60 17.94
CA ALA A 155 2.31 -19.98 18.82
C ALA A 155 1.81 -20.39 20.20
N GLN A 156 0.88 -19.62 20.80
CA GLN A 156 0.28 -19.93 22.10
C GLN A 156 -0.45 -21.28 22.12
N ALA A 157 -1.10 -21.67 21.02
CA ALA A 157 -1.74 -22.98 20.89
C ALA A 157 -0.73 -24.16 20.97
N SER A 158 0.56 -23.88 20.73
CA SER A 158 1.65 -24.87 20.75
C SER A 158 2.39 -24.95 22.10
N GLY A 159 1.85 -24.34 23.16
CA GLY A 159 2.42 -24.44 24.52
C GLY A 159 3.75 -23.69 24.71
N VAL A 160 4.03 -22.69 23.88
CA VAL A 160 5.19 -21.80 24.01
C VAL A 160 4.88 -20.66 24.99
N ARG A 161 5.92 -20.01 25.53
CA ARG A 161 5.74 -18.89 26.48
C ARG A 161 5.16 -17.66 25.79
N GLU A 162 5.98 -17.01 24.97
CA GLU A 162 5.66 -15.79 24.23
C GLU A 162 6.52 -15.74 22.96
N VAL A 163 6.12 -14.92 22.00
CA VAL A 163 6.90 -14.59 20.81
C VAL A 163 7.81 -13.39 21.11
N ILE A 164 9.09 -13.49 20.73
CA ILE A 164 10.08 -12.41 20.80
C ILE A 164 10.31 -11.87 19.39
N ALA A 165 10.06 -10.58 19.20
CA ALA A 165 10.42 -9.88 17.97
C ALA A 165 11.94 -9.59 17.95
N VAL A 166 12.68 -10.24 17.06
CA VAL A 166 14.10 -9.98 16.80
C VAL A 166 14.23 -8.83 15.80
N ILE A 167 14.75 -7.70 16.25
CA ILE A 167 14.77 -6.44 15.48
C ILE A 167 16.22 -6.03 15.16
N GLY A 168 16.52 -5.80 13.89
CA GLY A 168 17.81 -5.28 13.42
C GLY A 168 18.04 -3.79 13.66
N ASN A 169 17.69 -3.26 14.84
CA ASN A 169 17.92 -1.85 15.19
C ASN A 169 19.33 -1.63 15.73
N ARG A 170 19.93 -0.47 15.42
CA ARG A 170 21.26 -0.07 15.92
C ARG A 170 21.27 1.36 16.45
N LEU A 171 22.06 1.61 17.49
CA LEU A 171 22.26 2.95 18.04
C LEU A 171 22.94 3.89 17.03
N ASP A 172 23.86 3.34 16.24
CA ASP A 172 24.64 4.03 15.21
C ASP A 172 23.84 4.34 13.93
N GLU A 173 22.55 3.97 13.85
CA GLU A 173 21.77 4.21 12.62
C GLU A 173 21.36 5.68 12.42
N SER A 174 20.96 6.36 13.50
CA SER A 174 20.78 7.82 13.54
C SER A 174 20.58 8.29 14.97
N GLN A 175 20.95 9.54 15.27
CA GLN A 175 20.76 10.13 16.60
C GLN A 175 19.31 9.99 17.10
N SER A 176 18.33 10.27 16.24
CA SER A 176 16.90 10.15 16.57
C SER A 176 16.47 8.71 16.87
N ARG A 177 17.03 7.70 16.18
CA ARG A 177 16.73 6.28 16.42
C ARG A 177 17.42 5.82 17.70
N GLY A 178 18.66 6.22 17.94
CA GLY A 178 19.39 5.96 19.18
C GLY A 178 18.66 6.49 20.42
N SER A 179 18.23 7.77 20.40
CA SER A 179 17.43 8.33 21.51
C SER A 179 16.12 7.58 21.74
N ALA A 180 15.45 7.14 20.67
CA ALA A 180 14.21 6.37 20.77
C ALA A 180 14.45 4.97 21.35
N MET A 181 15.53 4.30 20.97
CA MET A 181 15.93 3.00 21.53
C MET A 181 16.28 3.09 23.01
N HIS A 182 17.05 4.10 23.43
CA HIS A 182 17.34 4.35 24.84
C HIS A 182 16.08 4.57 25.66
N LYS A 183 15.13 5.36 25.15
CA LYS A 183 13.85 5.60 25.83
C LYS A 183 13.01 4.32 25.98
N ARG A 184 13.12 3.38 25.03
CA ARG A 184 12.43 2.08 25.10
C ARG A 184 13.16 1.04 25.94
N GLY A 185 14.39 1.32 26.37
CA GLY A 185 15.22 0.35 27.10
C GLY A 185 15.59 -0.87 26.25
N GLU A 186 15.75 -0.70 24.93
CA GLU A 186 16.18 -1.80 24.06
C GLU A 186 17.58 -2.28 24.43
N GLN A 187 17.76 -3.60 24.51
CA GLN A 187 19.03 -4.25 24.84
C GLN A 187 19.39 -5.32 23.79
N ALA A 188 20.67 -5.67 23.73
CA ALA A 188 21.21 -6.62 22.76
C ALA A 188 20.94 -8.08 23.17
N ASP A 189 21.05 -8.36 24.47
CA ASP A 189 21.05 -9.69 25.08
C ASP A 189 19.83 -9.96 25.97
N VAL A 190 19.16 -8.89 26.42
CA VAL A 190 17.95 -8.96 27.25
C VAL A 190 16.72 -8.58 26.45
N ALA A 191 15.72 -9.46 26.42
CA ALA A 191 14.46 -9.17 25.77
C ALA A 191 13.67 -8.13 26.57
N THR A 192 13.33 -7.02 25.92
CA THR A 192 12.66 -5.87 26.52
C THR A 192 11.18 -5.88 26.18
N ARG A 193 10.31 -5.68 27.18
CA ARG A 193 8.87 -5.53 26.95
C ARG A 193 8.54 -4.12 26.48
N GLN A 194 7.94 -4.03 25.31
CA GLN A 194 7.52 -2.78 24.70
C GLN A 194 6.22 -2.26 25.32
N ALA A 195 5.92 -0.97 25.12
CA ALA A 195 4.67 -0.36 25.58
C ALA A 195 3.42 -1.05 25.01
N SER A 196 3.54 -1.69 23.84
CA SER A 196 2.48 -2.52 23.23
C SER A 196 2.28 -3.88 23.91
N GLY A 197 3.05 -4.22 24.94
CA GLY A 197 3.04 -5.52 25.60
C GLY A 197 3.91 -6.58 24.92
N SER A 198 4.26 -6.41 23.64
CA SER A 198 5.12 -7.33 22.89
C SER A 198 6.56 -7.34 23.40
N LEU A 199 7.21 -8.51 23.33
CA LEU A 199 8.60 -8.71 23.73
C LEU A 199 9.52 -8.52 22.52
N SER A 200 10.65 -7.82 22.69
CA SER A 200 11.60 -7.55 21.59
C SER A 200 13.05 -7.73 22.02
N LEU A 201 13.89 -8.22 21.12
CA LEU A 201 15.34 -8.35 21.27
C LEU A 201 16.04 -7.63 20.11
N SER A 202 17.04 -6.79 20.40
CA SER A 202 17.75 -5.99 19.40
C SER A 202 19.23 -6.42 19.31
N PRO A 203 19.55 -7.61 18.77
CA PRO A 203 20.89 -8.20 18.85
C PRO A 203 22.00 -7.34 18.20
N LEU A 204 21.63 -6.48 17.26
CA LEU A 204 22.54 -5.60 16.53
C LEU A 204 22.73 -4.22 17.21
N ARG A 205 22.11 -3.98 18.38
CA ARG A 205 22.02 -2.66 19.03
C ARG A 205 23.33 -1.87 19.03
N ASP A 206 24.43 -2.53 19.41
CA ASP A 206 25.74 -1.92 19.62
C ASP A 206 26.69 -2.08 18.42
N TRP A 207 26.19 -2.59 17.28
CA TRP A 207 26.94 -2.79 16.05
C TRP A 207 27.04 -1.48 15.26
N SER A 208 28.22 -1.22 14.72
CA SER A 208 28.48 -0.12 13.79
C SER A 208 28.03 -0.49 12.37
N THR A 209 28.01 0.49 11.48
CA THR A 209 27.77 0.22 10.05
C THR A 209 28.86 -0.66 9.45
N ASP A 210 30.11 -0.51 9.88
CA ASP A 210 31.25 -1.32 9.41
C ASP A 210 31.12 -2.78 9.89
N ASP A 211 30.66 -3.02 11.12
CA ASP A 211 30.41 -4.37 11.64
C ASP A 211 29.37 -5.12 10.78
N ILE A 212 28.31 -4.43 10.36
CA ILE A 212 27.26 -5.00 9.52
C ILE A 212 27.81 -5.41 8.16
N TRP A 213 28.55 -4.53 7.49
CA TRP A 213 29.16 -4.84 6.20
C TRP A 213 30.25 -5.90 6.30
N THR A 214 30.97 -5.96 7.43
CA THR A 214 31.94 -7.03 7.70
C THR A 214 31.24 -8.39 7.79
N MET A 215 30.12 -8.49 8.52
CA MET A 215 29.33 -9.73 8.57
C MET A 215 28.78 -10.10 7.19
N LEU A 216 28.26 -9.13 6.42
CA LEU A 216 27.83 -9.39 5.04
C LEU A 216 29.00 -9.88 4.18
N GLY A 217 30.20 -9.33 4.35
CA GLY A 217 31.42 -9.85 3.71
C GLY A 217 31.69 -11.32 4.05
N CYS A 218 31.53 -11.72 5.31
CA CYS A 218 31.62 -13.13 5.71
C CYS A 218 30.56 -14.01 5.02
N LEU A 219 29.35 -13.49 4.78
CA LEU A 219 28.30 -14.23 4.05
C LEU A 219 28.60 -14.35 2.55
N ALA A 220 29.28 -13.35 1.97
CA ALA A 220 29.73 -13.40 0.58
C ALA A 220 30.90 -14.38 0.36
N GLU A 221 31.63 -14.73 1.41
CA GLU A 221 32.75 -15.66 1.37
C GLU A 221 32.46 -16.90 2.24
N PRO A 222 31.91 -17.99 1.68
CA PRO A 222 31.49 -19.16 2.47
C PRO A 222 32.60 -19.78 3.35
N ALA A 223 33.87 -19.63 2.95
CA ALA A 223 35.02 -20.09 3.74
C ALA A 223 35.26 -19.28 5.03
N SER A 224 34.77 -18.04 5.06
CA SER A 224 34.92 -17.10 6.17
C SER A 224 33.75 -17.20 7.18
N LEU A 225 32.69 -17.94 6.86
CA LEU A 225 31.49 -18.09 7.69
C LEU A 225 31.57 -19.36 8.56
N PRO A 226 31.33 -19.28 9.87
CA PRO A 226 31.47 -20.44 10.77
C PRO A 226 30.29 -21.43 10.72
N PHE A 227 29.28 -21.16 9.90
CA PHE A 227 28.06 -21.97 9.77
C PHE A 227 27.49 -21.86 8.34
N PRO A 228 26.55 -22.74 7.93
CA PRO A 228 25.91 -22.65 6.62
C PRO A 228 25.16 -21.31 6.44
N SER A 229 25.45 -20.62 5.35
CA SER A 229 24.71 -19.40 4.98
C SER A 229 23.32 -19.76 4.42
N PRO A 230 22.25 -19.06 4.83
CA PRO A 230 20.94 -19.19 4.20
C PRO A 230 20.84 -18.45 2.86
N LEU A 231 21.90 -17.73 2.45
CA LEU A 231 21.95 -16.92 1.24
C LEU A 231 23.22 -17.19 0.45
N ALA A 232 23.13 -17.19 -0.87
CA ALA A 232 24.25 -17.34 -1.78
C ALA A 232 25.11 -16.07 -1.81
N PRO A 233 26.41 -16.22 -2.13
CA PRO A 233 27.30 -15.08 -2.36
C PRO A 233 26.76 -14.06 -3.38
N SER A 234 26.08 -14.51 -4.43
CA SER A 234 25.46 -13.65 -5.45
C SER A 234 24.35 -12.77 -4.87
N THR A 235 23.54 -13.28 -3.94
CA THR A 235 22.51 -12.50 -3.24
C THR A 235 23.11 -11.40 -2.39
N ILE A 236 24.24 -11.67 -1.72
CA ILE A 236 24.96 -10.65 -0.95
C ILE A 236 25.64 -9.62 -1.86
N ALA A 237 26.19 -10.04 -3.00
CA ALA A 237 26.72 -9.14 -4.00
C ALA A 237 25.63 -8.20 -4.53
N ARG A 238 24.46 -8.74 -4.89
CA ARG A 238 23.29 -7.96 -5.35
C ARG A 238 22.79 -6.98 -4.28
N LEU A 239 22.80 -7.34 -3.00
CA LEU A 239 22.52 -6.41 -1.90
C LEU A 239 23.49 -5.23 -1.92
N SER A 240 24.79 -5.52 -2.01
CA SER A 240 25.84 -4.50 -2.08
C SER A 240 25.65 -3.58 -3.29
N ASP A 241 25.34 -4.14 -4.46
CA ASP A 241 25.10 -3.39 -5.70
C ASP A 241 23.89 -2.46 -5.61
N ILE A 242 22.79 -2.90 -5.00
CA ILE A 242 21.63 -2.04 -4.76
C ILE A 242 22.02 -0.83 -3.89
N TYR A 243 22.81 -1.05 -2.83
CA TYR A 243 23.32 0.04 -1.99
C TYR A 243 24.35 0.92 -2.71
N ARG A 244 25.17 0.38 -3.62
CA ARG A 244 26.08 1.13 -4.49
C ARG A 244 25.29 2.04 -5.43
N ALA A 245 24.31 1.49 -6.14
CA ALA A 245 23.46 2.23 -7.07
C ALA A 245 22.67 3.34 -6.36
N GLY A 246 22.09 3.04 -5.19
CA GLY A 246 21.40 4.02 -4.35
C GLY A 246 22.27 5.12 -3.76
N ASN A 247 23.60 5.03 -3.88
CA ASN A 247 24.58 6.03 -3.44
C ASN A 247 25.34 6.69 -4.61
N GLY A 248 24.85 6.57 -5.84
CA GLY A 248 25.47 7.21 -7.01
C GLY A 248 26.79 6.55 -7.42
N GLY A 249 26.86 5.22 -7.29
CA GLY A 249 28.03 4.43 -7.70
C GLY A 249 29.15 4.34 -6.66
N VAL A 250 29.01 5.02 -5.51
CA VAL A 250 30.04 5.02 -4.44
C VAL A 250 29.50 4.30 -3.20
N CYS A 251 30.08 3.13 -2.89
CA CYS A 251 29.88 2.43 -1.61
C CYS A 251 31.27 2.08 -1.09
N GLY A 252 31.67 2.69 0.03
CA GLY A 252 33.03 2.59 0.58
C GLY A 252 33.38 1.25 1.24
N VAL A 253 32.81 0.14 0.78
CA VAL A 253 33.05 -1.22 1.30
C VAL A 253 34.16 -1.90 0.50
N ILE A 254 35.21 -1.16 0.13
CA ILE A 254 36.46 -1.77 -0.34
C ILE A 254 37.32 -2.00 0.90
N VAL A 255 37.65 -3.26 1.15
CA VAL A 255 38.63 -3.71 2.15
C VAL A 255 39.98 -3.09 1.78
N GLY A 256 40.31 -1.94 2.38
CA GLY A 256 41.58 -1.24 2.15
C GLY A 256 41.61 0.16 2.77
N GLU A 257 42.65 0.43 3.55
CA GLU A 257 42.86 1.71 4.24
C GLU A 257 43.11 2.85 3.24
N SER A 258 42.59 4.05 3.56
CA SER A 258 42.87 5.36 2.95
C SER A 258 42.03 5.83 1.73
N GLY A 259 40.70 5.79 1.84
CA GLY A 259 39.79 6.59 1.01
C GLY A 259 38.67 7.21 1.83
N ALA A 260 38.21 8.42 1.48
CA ALA A 260 37.06 9.06 2.11
C ALA A 260 35.83 8.14 2.00
N ARG A 261 35.46 7.50 3.12
CA ARG A 261 34.38 6.51 3.18
C ARG A 261 33.03 7.21 3.04
N ALA A 262 32.38 7.09 1.88
CA ALA A 262 30.95 7.32 1.82
C ALA A 262 30.26 6.13 2.51
N ALA A 263 29.62 6.39 3.65
CA ALA A 263 28.91 5.37 4.41
C ALA A 263 27.83 4.74 3.53
N CYS A 264 27.88 3.41 3.36
CA CYS A 264 26.94 2.66 2.55
C CYS A 264 25.60 2.48 3.30
N GLY A 265 24.91 3.61 3.48
CA GLY A 265 23.75 3.79 4.35
C GLY A 265 22.55 4.39 3.62
N SER A 266 22.46 4.21 2.29
CA SER A 266 21.34 4.72 1.49
C SER A 266 20.01 4.25 2.06
N ARG A 267 19.02 5.14 2.01
CA ARG A 267 17.64 4.85 2.41
C ARG A 267 16.77 4.90 1.17
N PHE A 268 16.32 3.73 0.74
CA PHE A 268 15.44 3.60 -0.41
C PHE A 268 14.03 4.08 -0.06
N GLY A 269 13.51 5.02 -0.86
CA GLY A 269 12.10 5.37 -0.85
C GLY A 269 11.26 4.31 -1.58
N CYS A 270 9.94 4.37 -1.37
CA CYS A 270 8.97 3.61 -2.17
C CYS A 270 8.88 4.21 -3.59
N ALA A 271 8.36 3.47 -4.57
CA ALA A 271 8.30 3.79 -6.01
C ALA A 271 7.93 5.25 -6.34
N PHE A 272 6.95 5.81 -5.65
CA PHE A 272 6.56 7.21 -5.81
C PHE A 272 6.25 7.89 -4.46
N CYS A 273 7.07 7.58 -3.45
CA CYS A 273 6.91 8.14 -2.11
C CYS A 273 7.18 9.65 -2.07
N CYS A 274 6.16 10.44 -1.77
CA CYS A 274 6.32 11.89 -1.57
C CYS A 274 6.82 12.27 -0.16
N VAL A 275 6.86 11.32 0.79
CA VAL A 275 7.28 11.59 2.19
C VAL A 275 8.80 11.75 2.34
N SER A 276 9.59 11.24 1.38
CA SER A 276 11.05 11.35 1.41
C SER A 276 11.56 12.79 1.30
N GLY A 277 10.74 13.72 0.78
CA GLY A 277 11.07 15.13 0.62
C GLY A 277 10.75 15.62 -0.79
N ASP A 278 11.36 16.73 -1.16
CA ASP A 278 11.35 17.28 -2.51
C ASP A 278 11.92 16.29 -3.53
N ARG A 279 13.01 15.59 -3.18
CA ARG A 279 13.72 14.67 -4.07
C ARG A 279 13.96 13.30 -3.44
N ASP A 280 13.86 12.25 -4.23
CA ASP A 280 14.35 10.92 -3.87
C ASP A 280 15.73 10.70 -4.47
N LYS A 281 16.77 11.07 -3.70
CA LYS A 281 18.16 10.98 -4.16
C LYS A 281 18.56 9.55 -4.53
N SER A 282 18.07 8.55 -3.78
CA SER A 282 18.40 7.14 -4.05
C SER A 282 17.88 6.71 -5.40
N MET A 283 16.62 7.04 -5.71
CA MET A 283 16.00 6.74 -6.99
C MET A 283 16.63 7.53 -8.13
N GLU A 284 16.95 8.82 -7.91
CA GLU A 284 17.63 9.67 -8.90
C GLU A 284 19.03 9.18 -9.27
N PHE A 285 19.73 8.50 -8.36
CA PHE A 285 20.99 7.83 -8.66
C PHE A 285 20.77 6.50 -9.38
N MET A 286 19.87 5.66 -8.88
CA MET A 286 19.60 4.35 -9.48
C MET A 286 19.19 4.48 -10.96
N VAL A 287 18.30 5.42 -11.31
CA VAL A 287 17.83 5.60 -12.71
C VAL A 287 18.93 5.98 -13.71
N GLN A 288 20.14 6.34 -13.23
CA GLN A 288 21.29 6.62 -14.09
C GLN A 288 22.00 5.34 -14.53
N GLU A 289 21.74 4.23 -13.87
CA GLU A 289 22.30 2.93 -14.19
C GLU A 289 21.30 2.12 -15.04
N ALA A 290 21.80 1.46 -16.10
CA ALA A 290 20.96 0.75 -17.07
C ALA A 290 20.06 -0.31 -16.40
N GLU A 291 20.59 -0.97 -15.37
CA GLU A 291 19.95 -2.04 -14.59
C GLU A 291 18.68 -1.57 -13.87
N HIS A 292 18.61 -0.28 -13.55
CA HIS A 292 17.52 0.34 -12.80
C HIS A 292 16.78 1.42 -13.60
N ALA A 293 17.03 1.50 -14.92
CA ALA A 293 16.42 2.50 -15.79
C ALA A 293 14.88 2.42 -15.82
N HIS A 294 14.32 1.24 -15.59
CA HIS A 294 12.87 1.00 -15.45
C HIS A 294 12.21 1.82 -14.32
N LEU A 295 12.99 2.31 -13.34
CA LEU A 295 12.49 3.17 -12.26
C LEU A 295 12.20 4.61 -12.69
N LYS A 296 12.70 5.04 -13.86
CA LYS A 296 12.58 6.42 -14.36
C LYS A 296 11.13 6.93 -14.46
N PRO A 297 10.18 6.21 -15.09
CA PRO A 297 8.78 6.64 -15.13
C PRO A 297 8.15 6.81 -13.74
N LEU A 298 8.55 5.98 -12.77
CA LEU A 298 8.05 6.05 -11.39
C LEU A 298 8.55 7.31 -10.67
N ASN A 299 9.82 7.65 -10.88
CA ASN A 299 10.38 8.90 -10.36
C ASN A 299 9.71 10.13 -11.00
N ASP A 300 9.41 10.09 -12.30
CA ASP A 300 8.68 11.17 -12.97
C ASP A 300 7.26 11.30 -12.40
N PHE A 301 6.55 10.19 -12.20
CA PHE A 301 5.22 10.18 -11.58
C PHE A 301 5.24 10.71 -10.14
N ARG A 302 6.26 10.34 -9.35
CA ARG A 302 6.50 10.90 -8.01
C ARG A 302 6.61 12.43 -8.05
N ASN A 303 7.41 12.95 -8.97
CA ASN A 303 7.66 14.39 -9.09
C ASN A 303 6.39 15.13 -9.54
N TYR A 304 5.59 14.50 -10.41
CA TYR A 304 4.27 14.99 -10.77
C TYR A 304 3.33 15.11 -9.55
N LEU A 305 3.27 14.08 -8.70
CA LEU A 305 2.44 14.08 -7.48
C LEU A 305 2.83 15.20 -6.52
N LEU A 306 4.13 15.51 -6.39
CA LEU A 306 4.62 16.63 -5.59
C LEU A 306 4.22 17.98 -6.19
N ALA A 307 4.37 18.14 -7.51
CA ALA A 307 4.08 19.40 -8.17
C ALA A 307 2.60 19.81 -8.08
N ILE A 308 1.68 18.85 -8.09
CA ILE A 308 0.23 19.10 -7.94
C ILE A 308 -0.24 19.25 -6.49
N GLN A 309 0.63 19.09 -5.48
CA GLN A 309 0.21 19.05 -4.08
C GLN A 309 -0.65 20.26 -3.68
N TRP A 310 -0.25 21.45 -4.11
CA TRP A 310 -0.87 22.74 -3.79
C TRP A 310 -1.74 23.31 -4.92
N ASP A 311 -1.99 22.52 -5.98
CA ASP A 311 -2.90 22.91 -7.05
C ASP A 311 -4.35 22.58 -6.65
N LEU A 312 -5.01 23.55 -6.01
CA LEU A 312 -6.40 23.39 -5.54
C LEU A 312 -7.40 23.22 -6.68
N SER A 313 -7.06 23.58 -7.92
CA SER A 313 -7.93 23.36 -9.09
C SER A 313 -8.09 21.87 -9.45
N ARG A 314 -7.22 21.02 -8.90
CA ARG A 314 -7.25 19.55 -9.05
C ARG A 314 -7.95 18.86 -7.89
N ARG A 315 -8.74 19.62 -7.12
CA ARG A 315 -9.46 19.15 -5.95
C ARG A 315 -10.96 19.15 -6.21
N GLU A 316 -11.63 18.20 -5.60
CA GLU A 316 -13.07 18.10 -5.51
C GLU A 316 -13.58 19.05 -4.43
N LEU A 317 -14.66 19.78 -4.71
CA LEU A 317 -15.25 20.74 -3.76
C LEU A 317 -16.24 20.08 -2.80
N VAL A 318 -16.85 18.96 -3.21
CA VAL A 318 -17.91 18.30 -2.44
C VAL A 318 -17.33 17.43 -1.32
N GLY A 319 -17.53 17.88 -0.08
CA GLY A 319 -17.18 17.14 1.13
C GLY A 319 -17.87 15.77 1.25
N ARG A 320 -17.33 14.92 2.14
CA ARG A 320 -17.76 13.51 2.34
C ARG A 320 -18.71 13.29 3.51
N THR A 321 -18.90 14.30 4.34
CA THR A 321 -19.66 14.21 5.59
C THR A 321 -20.86 15.14 5.52
N ILE A 322 -22.02 14.62 5.89
CA ILE A 322 -23.22 15.43 6.10
C ILE A 322 -23.22 15.90 7.55
N SER A 323 -23.43 17.19 7.76
CA SER A 323 -23.67 17.76 9.09
C SER A 323 -25.03 17.34 9.65
N GLU A 324 -25.21 17.40 10.97
CA GLU A 324 -26.50 17.08 11.62
C GLU A 324 -27.67 17.90 11.08
N ALA A 325 -27.40 19.11 10.59
CA ALA A 325 -28.40 19.97 9.94
C ALA A 325 -28.72 19.60 8.48
N GLY A 326 -28.13 18.54 7.92
CA GLY A 326 -28.39 18.10 6.53
C GLY A 326 -27.62 18.89 5.46
N TYR A 327 -26.46 19.45 5.80
CA TYR A 327 -25.61 20.22 4.87
C TYR A 327 -24.30 19.50 4.58
N SER A 328 -23.84 19.60 3.34
CA SER A 328 -22.51 19.19 2.88
C SER A 328 -21.56 20.37 2.86
N ARG A 329 -20.32 20.16 3.29
CA ARG A 329 -19.26 21.18 3.28
C ARG A 329 -18.70 21.36 1.87
N ILE A 330 -18.59 22.60 1.40
CA ILE A 330 -18.06 22.96 0.07
C ILE A 330 -16.68 23.61 0.23
N GLN A 331 -15.64 22.83 -0.04
CA GLN A 331 -14.23 23.26 -0.02
C GLN A 331 -13.38 22.22 -0.76
N ALA A 332 -12.24 22.65 -1.30
CA ALA A 332 -11.25 21.73 -1.86
C ALA A 332 -10.81 20.68 -0.83
N ASP A 333 -11.10 19.40 -1.09
CA ASP A 333 -10.83 18.29 -0.16
C ASP A 333 -9.95 17.21 -0.81
N THR A 334 -10.53 16.44 -1.74
CA THR A 334 -9.88 15.26 -2.33
C THR A 334 -9.49 15.48 -3.79
N TYR A 335 -8.73 14.59 -4.42
CA TYR A 335 -8.45 14.72 -5.87
C TYR A 335 -9.76 14.74 -6.66
N SER A 336 -9.84 15.64 -7.63
CA SER A 336 -10.98 15.73 -8.56
C SER A 336 -11.09 14.47 -9.43
N TRP A 337 -12.26 14.27 -10.04
CA TRP A 337 -12.48 13.23 -11.04
C TRP A 337 -11.38 13.19 -12.11
N ASP A 338 -11.14 14.34 -12.76
CA ASP A 338 -10.20 14.43 -13.87
C ASP A 338 -8.77 14.09 -13.44
N GLU A 339 -8.38 14.51 -12.24
CA GLU A 339 -7.05 14.20 -11.72
C GLU A 339 -6.91 12.71 -11.38
N ARG A 340 -7.95 12.08 -10.82
CA ARG A 340 -7.98 10.62 -10.58
C ARG A 340 -7.85 9.85 -11.89
N MET A 341 -8.62 10.22 -12.91
CA MET A 341 -8.55 9.59 -14.23
C MET A 341 -7.20 9.83 -14.93
N ARG A 342 -6.59 11.01 -14.74
CA ARG A 342 -5.25 11.32 -15.26
C ARG A 342 -4.18 10.46 -14.58
N MET A 343 -4.24 10.32 -13.25
CA MET A 343 -3.32 9.43 -12.51
C MET A 343 -3.46 7.97 -12.95
N LEU A 344 -4.69 7.48 -13.14
CA LEU A 344 -4.95 6.13 -13.65
C LEU A 344 -4.35 5.90 -15.03
N ARG A 345 -4.60 6.82 -15.97
CA ARG A 345 -4.02 6.79 -17.33
C ARG A 345 -2.51 6.71 -17.32
N MET A 346 -1.86 7.54 -16.50
CA MET A 346 -0.39 7.54 -16.40
C MET A 346 0.13 6.23 -15.83
N LEU A 347 -0.42 5.73 -14.71
CA LEU A 347 0.07 4.49 -14.11
C LEU A 347 -0.17 3.26 -14.99
N LEU A 348 -1.34 3.14 -15.62
CA LEU A 348 -1.58 2.08 -16.60
C LEU A 348 -0.64 2.17 -17.80
N SER A 349 -0.30 3.38 -18.26
CA SER A 349 0.70 3.55 -19.32
C SER A 349 2.10 3.18 -18.86
N ILE A 350 2.43 3.43 -17.60
CA ILE A 350 3.71 3.04 -17.00
C ILE A 350 3.80 1.51 -16.91
N ASP A 351 2.75 0.84 -16.45
CA ASP A 351 2.68 -0.63 -16.41
C ASP A 351 2.76 -1.23 -17.82
N ALA A 352 1.99 -0.70 -18.80
CA ALA A 352 2.04 -1.19 -20.17
C ALA A 352 3.41 -0.95 -20.84
N ASN A 353 4.05 0.19 -20.60
CA ASN A 353 5.40 0.45 -21.10
C ASN A 353 6.45 -0.47 -20.47
N GLU A 354 6.23 -0.93 -19.24
CA GLU A 354 7.14 -1.88 -18.58
C GLU A 354 7.04 -3.27 -19.19
N ILE A 355 5.84 -3.69 -19.61
CA ILE A 355 5.64 -4.89 -20.42
C ILE A 355 6.34 -4.74 -21.78
N ASP A 356 6.10 -3.63 -22.49
CA ASP A 356 6.75 -3.36 -23.78
C ASP A 356 8.29 -3.36 -23.66
N ARG A 357 8.83 -2.82 -22.54
CA ARG A 357 10.26 -2.83 -22.23
C ARG A 357 10.77 -4.25 -22.01
N ALA A 358 10.07 -5.06 -21.21
CA ALA A 358 10.44 -6.44 -20.92
C ALA A 358 10.48 -7.29 -22.20
N ASP A 359 9.44 -7.18 -23.05
CA ASP A 359 9.34 -7.85 -24.34
C ASP A 359 10.47 -7.45 -25.29
N SER A 360 10.77 -6.15 -25.38
CA SER A 360 11.90 -5.66 -26.18
C SER A 360 13.24 -6.20 -25.67
N HIS A 361 13.44 -6.21 -24.35
CA HIS A 361 14.67 -6.71 -23.72
C HIS A 361 14.85 -8.22 -23.94
N SER A 362 13.76 -8.98 -23.88
CA SER A 362 13.71 -10.40 -24.22
C SER A 362 14.06 -10.66 -25.70
N GLY A 363 13.54 -9.83 -26.62
CA GLY A 363 13.88 -9.89 -28.03
C GLY A 363 15.36 -9.59 -28.31
N ASP A 364 15.93 -8.59 -27.64
CA ASP A 364 17.35 -8.23 -27.75
C ASP A 364 18.25 -9.35 -27.21
N LEU A 365 17.86 -9.99 -26.10
CA LEU A 365 18.58 -11.15 -25.56
C LEU A 365 18.53 -12.34 -26.52
N ALA A 366 17.34 -12.67 -27.03
CA ALA A 366 17.14 -13.80 -27.93
C ALA A 366 17.87 -13.64 -29.28
N SER A 367 18.03 -12.40 -29.75
CA SER A 367 18.78 -12.06 -30.96
C SER A 367 20.29 -11.92 -30.75
N GLY A 368 20.76 -11.93 -29.50
CA GLY A 368 22.17 -11.76 -29.14
C GLY A 368 22.67 -10.32 -29.23
N LEU A 369 21.78 -9.33 -29.28
CA LEU A 369 22.14 -7.90 -29.23
C LEU A 369 22.67 -7.49 -27.85
N ILE A 370 22.19 -8.16 -26.80
CA ILE A 370 22.69 -8.03 -25.43
C ILE A 370 23.24 -9.37 -24.93
N PRO A 371 24.24 -9.36 -24.03
CA PRO A 371 24.84 -10.59 -23.54
C PRO A 371 23.88 -11.38 -22.65
N ASP A 372 23.99 -12.71 -22.70
CA ASP A 372 23.20 -13.60 -21.85
C ASP A 372 23.77 -13.69 -20.43
N THR A 373 23.36 -12.75 -19.59
CA THR A 373 23.70 -12.66 -18.17
C THR A 373 22.45 -12.87 -17.32
N GLU A 374 22.63 -13.32 -16.07
CA GLU A 374 21.52 -13.48 -15.11
C GLU A 374 20.69 -12.20 -14.98
N GLN A 375 21.36 -11.06 -14.97
CA GLN A 375 20.73 -9.74 -14.90
C GLN A 375 19.90 -9.42 -16.15
N ASN A 376 20.42 -9.70 -17.35
CA ASN A 376 19.65 -9.47 -18.57
C ASN A 376 18.45 -10.42 -18.66
N ARG A 377 18.58 -11.67 -18.22
CA ARG A 377 17.45 -12.60 -18.08
C ARG A 377 16.40 -12.05 -17.11
N ALA A 378 16.81 -11.52 -15.96
CA ALA A 378 15.89 -10.94 -14.99
C ALA A 378 15.11 -9.74 -15.56
N LEU A 379 15.73 -8.94 -16.44
CA LEU A 379 15.10 -7.80 -17.11
C LEU A 379 14.21 -8.19 -18.31
N CYS A 380 14.21 -9.46 -18.74
CA CYS A 380 13.28 -9.96 -19.76
C CYS A 380 11.85 -10.08 -19.25
N GLU A 381 11.65 -10.02 -17.93
CA GLU A 381 10.33 -10.00 -17.31
C GLU A 381 9.95 -8.57 -16.88
N PRO A 382 8.64 -8.23 -16.82
CA PRO A 382 8.18 -6.98 -16.23
C PRO A 382 8.65 -6.86 -14.77
N GLN A 383 9.28 -5.74 -14.42
CA GLN A 383 9.81 -5.51 -13.09
C GLN A 383 8.75 -5.07 -12.08
N PHE A 384 7.58 -4.61 -12.54
CA PHE A 384 6.47 -4.18 -11.71
C PHE A 384 5.15 -4.17 -12.48
N GLU A 385 4.05 -4.22 -11.74
CA GLU A 385 2.70 -3.91 -12.17
C GLU A 385 1.99 -3.20 -10.99
N PHE A 386 1.71 -1.91 -11.10
CA PHE A 386 1.10 -1.14 -10.00
C PHE A 386 -0.43 -1.15 -10.02
N VAL A 387 -1.05 -1.45 -11.16
CA VAL A 387 -2.51 -1.52 -11.33
C VAL A 387 -2.91 -2.91 -11.84
N THR A 388 -2.90 -3.88 -10.93
CA THR A 388 -3.41 -5.24 -11.20
C THR A 388 -4.91 -5.24 -11.54
N PRO A 389 -5.46 -6.28 -12.21
CA PRO A 389 -6.90 -6.38 -12.45
C PRO A 389 -7.75 -6.29 -11.17
N GLN A 390 -7.29 -6.88 -10.07
CA GLN A 390 -7.95 -6.81 -8.77
C GLN A 390 -8.03 -5.35 -8.26
N GLN A 391 -6.94 -4.60 -8.37
CA GLN A 391 -6.90 -3.18 -8.00
C GLN A 391 -7.72 -2.32 -8.97
N LEU A 392 -7.73 -2.63 -10.26
CA LEU A 392 -8.49 -1.93 -11.28
C LEU A 392 -10.00 -2.02 -10.99
N VAL A 393 -10.52 -3.21 -10.68
CA VAL A 393 -11.93 -3.40 -10.30
C VAL A 393 -12.26 -2.64 -9.01
N ALA A 394 -11.37 -2.64 -8.01
CA ALA A 394 -11.55 -1.84 -6.81
C ALA A 394 -11.58 -0.33 -7.11
N ILE A 395 -10.70 0.15 -7.99
CA ILE A 395 -10.66 1.54 -8.45
C ILE A 395 -11.95 1.90 -9.19
N ASP A 396 -12.41 1.02 -10.08
CA ASP A 396 -13.65 1.17 -10.85
C ASP A 396 -14.88 1.27 -9.95
N PHE A 397 -14.98 0.40 -8.94
CA PHE A 397 -16.04 0.43 -7.94
C PHE A 397 -16.15 1.78 -7.22
N PHE A 398 -15.02 2.41 -6.87
CA PHE A 398 -15.05 3.73 -6.24
C PHE A 398 -15.25 4.89 -7.24
N LEU A 399 -14.78 4.74 -8.48
CA LEU A 399 -14.96 5.75 -9.52
C LEU A 399 -16.41 5.80 -10.03
N SER A 400 -17.08 4.65 -10.17
CA SER A 400 -18.49 4.55 -10.58
C SER A 400 -19.47 5.25 -9.63
N MET A 401 -19.11 5.37 -8.35
CA MET A 401 -19.87 6.15 -7.36
C MET A 401 -19.56 7.65 -7.39
N HIS A 402 -18.72 8.13 -8.31
CA HIS A 402 -18.39 9.56 -8.42
C HIS A 402 -19.43 10.32 -9.25
N HIS A 403 -19.78 11.54 -8.83
CA HIS A 403 -20.85 12.32 -9.49
C HIS A 403 -20.48 12.86 -10.87
N TYR A 404 -19.18 12.99 -11.17
CA TYR A 404 -18.65 13.33 -12.50
C TYR A 404 -18.26 12.12 -13.35
N ALA A 405 -18.51 10.88 -12.89
CA ALA A 405 -18.27 9.71 -13.72
C ALA A 405 -19.28 9.69 -14.89
N PRO A 406 -18.83 9.66 -16.14
CA PRO A 406 -19.72 9.85 -17.29
C PRO A 406 -20.48 8.58 -17.70
N HIS A 407 -19.92 7.40 -17.41
CA HIS A 407 -20.47 6.12 -17.84
C HIS A 407 -20.02 4.98 -16.91
N ALA A 408 -20.65 3.81 -17.06
CA ALA A 408 -20.26 2.59 -16.36
C ALA A 408 -18.84 2.15 -16.73
N PHE A 409 -18.17 1.45 -15.81
CA PHE A 409 -16.82 0.91 -15.98
C PHE A 409 -15.74 1.94 -16.40
N PRO A 410 -15.70 3.14 -15.78
CA PRO A 410 -14.78 4.19 -16.20
C PRO A 410 -13.29 3.81 -16.09
N ALA A 411 -12.91 3.00 -15.10
CA ALA A 411 -11.52 2.58 -14.95
C ALA A 411 -11.14 1.54 -16.00
N LEU A 412 -12.03 0.58 -16.28
CA LEU A 412 -11.80 -0.45 -17.29
C LEU A 412 -11.78 0.14 -18.70
N SER A 413 -12.58 1.18 -18.97
CA SER A 413 -12.47 1.93 -20.22
C SER A 413 -11.07 2.52 -20.43
N VAL A 414 -10.45 3.07 -19.39
CA VAL A 414 -9.06 3.55 -19.47
C VAL A 414 -8.07 2.41 -19.63
N TRP A 415 -8.27 1.29 -18.91
CA TRP A 415 -7.44 0.10 -19.08
C TRP A 415 -7.50 -0.44 -20.50
N HIS A 416 -8.69 -0.48 -21.11
CA HIS A 416 -8.89 -0.91 -22.50
C HIS A 416 -8.21 0.05 -23.47
N ASP A 417 -8.34 1.37 -23.27
CA ASP A 417 -7.64 2.38 -24.07
C ASP A 417 -6.11 2.14 -24.09
N VAL A 418 -5.52 1.79 -22.95
CA VAL A 418 -4.07 1.58 -22.83
C VAL A 418 -3.64 0.20 -23.32
N ASN A 419 -4.25 -0.86 -22.79
CA ASN A 419 -3.79 -2.24 -22.99
C ASN A 419 -4.32 -2.89 -24.27
N ILE A 420 -5.47 -2.45 -24.80
CA ILE A 420 -6.05 -3.00 -26.02
C ILE A 420 -5.85 -2.06 -27.21
N LEU A 421 -6.12 -0.77 -27.04
CA LEU A 421 -5.99 0.23 -28.13
C LEU A 421 -4.59 0.85 -28.23
N GLY A 422 -3.66 0.51 -27.33
CA GLY A 422 -2.27 0.97 -27.39
C GLY A 422 -2.07 2.46 -27.08
N ARG A 423 -3.05 3.14 -26.46
CA ARG A 423 -2.87 4.54 -26.06
C ARG A 423 -1.86 4.64 -24.93
N ARG A 424 -1.03 5.68 -24.95
CA ARG A 424 -0.03 5.95 -23.91
C ARG A 424 -0.16 7.40 -23.44
N TYR A 425 -0.14 7.58 -22.12
CA TYR A 425 -0.31 8.86 -21.46
C TYR A 425 0.97 9.17 -20.67
N PRO A 426 1.92 9.94 -21.25
CA PRO A 426 3.18 10.24 -20.58
C PRO A 426 2.95 11.15 -19.36
N VAL A 427 3.81 11.00 -18.37
CA VAL A 427 3.80 11.88 -17.19
C VAL A 427 4.25 13.28 -17.62
N PRO A 428 3.41 14.32 -17.47
CA PRO A 428 3.79 15.67 -17.85
C PRO A 428 4.76 16.26 -16.83
N ARG A 429 5.74 17.03 -17.32
CA ARG A 429 6.56 17.88 -16.44
C ARG A 429 5.81 19.18 -16.19
N ILE A 430 5.54 19.46 -14.92
CA ILE A 430 4.80 20.63 -14.47
C ILE A 430 5.54 21.30 -13.31
N ASP A 431 5.42 22.62 -13.22
CA ASP A 431 6.01 23.38 -12.14
C ASP A 431 5.15 23.29 -10.87
N ALA A 432 5.81 23.19 -9.72
CA ALA A 432 5.13 23.14 -8.44
C ALA A 432 4.41 24.46 -8.13
N ARG A 433 3.16 24.38 -7.66
CA ARG A 433 2.41 25.54 -7.18
C ARG A 433 2.86 25.92 -5.77
N PRO A 434 2.88 27.23 -5.43
CA PRO A 434 3.19 27.67 -4.08
C PRO A 434 2.10 27.21 -3.10
N LYS A 435 2.51 26.99 -1.85
CA LYS A 435 1.60 26.63 -0.76
C LYS A 435 0.49 27.68 -0.63
N THR A 436 -0.76 27.19 -0.62
CA THR A 436 -1.97 28.02 -0.61
C THR A 436 -2.95 27.46 0.43
N ASP A 437 -3.67 28.35 1.12
CA ASP A 437 -4.66 27.96 2.11
C ASP A 437 -5.93 27.41 1.45
N VAL A 438 -6.53 26.40 2.08
CA VAL A 438 -7.80 25.82 1.62
C VAL A 438 -8.93 26.73 2.06
N VAL A 439 -9.64 27.30 1.08
CA VAL A 439 -10.78 28.20 1.31
C VAL A 439 -12.06 27.38 1.55
N LEU A 440 -12.78 27.70 2.63
CA LEU A 440 -14.15 27.23 2.83
C LEU A 440 -15.10 28.13 2.05
N HIS A 441 -15.79 27.57 1.05
CA HIS A 441 -16.76 28.31 0.25
C HIS A 441 -18.13 28.38 0.95
N GLY A 442 -18.49 27.36 1.73
CA GLY A 442 -19.67 27.37 2.58
C GLY A 442 -20.28 25.98 2.79
N TRP A 443 -21.56 25.94 3.15
CA TRP A 443 -22.33 24.74 3.41
C TRP A 443 -23.56 24.66 2.48
N TYR A 444 -23.65 23.61 1.66
CA TYR A 444 -24.73 23.41 0.71
C TYR A 444 -25.80 22.44 1.26
N PRO A 445 -27.10 22.76 1.20
CA PRO A 445 -28.16 21.91 1.72
C PRO A 445 -28.36 20.65 0.86
N VAL A 446 -28.36 19.48 1.48
CA VAL A 446 -28.53 18.19 0.78
C VAL A 446 -29.54 17.24 1.45
N GLY A 447 -29.99 17.54 2.67
CA GLY A 447 -30.77 16.60 3.47
C GLY A 447 -29.94 15.35 3.78
N LYS A 448 -30.49 14.16 3.49
CA LYS A 448 -29.77 12.88 3.47
C LYS A 448 -29.41 12.45 2.03
N TYR A 449 -29.06 13.43 1.20
CA TYR A 449 -28.98 13.30 -0.27
C TYR A 449 -30.34 13.00 -0.93
N ASP A 450 -31.39 13.63 -0.40
CA ASP A 450 -32.79 13.43 -0.79
C ASP A 450 -33.58 14.73 -1.01
N LEU A 451 -32.94 15.90 -0.86
CA LEU A 451 -33.64 17.19 -0.92
C LEU A 451 -34.08 17.58 -2.34
N GLU A 452 -33.13 17.85 -3.24
CA GLU A 452 -33.44 18.35 -4.60
C GLU A 452 -33.38 17.29 -5.69
N ALA A 453 -32.53 16.27 -5.49
CA ALA A 453 -32.28 15.24 -6.48
C ALA A 453 -32.20 13.86 -5.78
N PRO A 454 -33.36 13.29 -5.40
CA PRO A 454 -33.39 12.08 -4.57
C PRO A 454 -32.53 10.95 -5.14
N ALA A 455 -31.68 10.36 -4.30
CA ALA A 455 -30.77 9.27 -4.68
C ALA A 455 -31.25 7.92 -4.15
N LEU A 456 -31.13 6.88 -4.99
CA LEU A 456 -31.41 5.48 -4.66
C LEU A 456 -30.16 4.72 -4.19
N GLY A 457 -28.97 5.25 -4.50
CA GLY A 457 -27.69 4.61 -4.19
C GLY A 457 -27.50 3.31 -4.96
N LEU A 458 -27.15 2.25 -4.23
CA LEU A 458 -26.82 0.91 -4.74
C LEU A 458 -28.04 0.04 -5.04
N ARG A 459 -29.28 0.57 -4.96
CA ARG A 459 -30.47 -0.19 -5.33
C ARG A 459 -30.56 -0.38 -6.85
N ASP A 460 -30.85 -1.60 -7.29
CA ASP A 460 -31.00 -1.97 -8.69
C ASP A 460 -32.30 -2.76 -8.90
N PHE A 461 -33.25 -2.18 -9.63
CA PHE A 461 -34.57 -2.78 -9.85
C PHE A 461 -34.53 -3.95 -10.83
N ASP A 462 -33.64 -3.89 -11.83
CA ASP A 462 -33.51 -4.93 -12.83
C ASP A 462 -32.88 -6.17 -12.19
N ALA A 463 -31.82 -5.98 -11.39
CA ALA A 463 -31.24 -7.07 -10.60
C ALA A 463 -32.28 -7.68 -9.63
N GLU A 464 -33.07 -6.86 -8.93
CA GLU A 464 -34.15 -7.33 -8.06
C GLU A 464 -35.16 -8.23 -8.79
N GLN A 465 -35.46 -7.92 -10.05
CA GLN A 465 -36.39 -8.68 -10.88
C GLN A 465 -35.76 -9.98 -11.41
N TRP A 466 -34.52 -9.91 -11.89
CA TRP A 466 -33.88 -10.99 -12.66
C TRP A 466 -33.01 -11.94 -11.84
N ASN A 467 -32.56 -11.54 -10.64
CA ASN A 467 -31.66 -12.36 -9.81
C ASN A 467 -32.25 -13.73 -9.43
N ARG A 468 -33.58 -13.89 -9.40
CA ARG A 468 -34.22 -15.20 -9.19
C ARG A 468 -33.94 -16.22 -10.31
N TYR A 469 -33.55 -15.75 -11.49
CA TYR A 469 -33.27 -16.57 -12.67
C TYR A 469 -31.77 -16.62 -12.95
N LEU A 470 -31.07 -15.49 -12.77
CA LEU A 470 -29.63 -15.39 -12.99
C LEU A 470 -28.80 -16.05 -11.86
N HIS A 471 -29.32 -16.04 -10.64
CA HIS A 471 -28.66 -16.60 -9.45
C HIS A 471 -29.64 -17.46 -8.63
N PRO A 472 -30.12 -18.59 -9.19
CA PRO A 472 -31.13 -19.44 -8.56
C PRO A 472 -30.69 -20.05 -7.22
N GLU A 473 -29.39 -20.11 -6.95
CA GLU A 473 -28.78 -20.61 -5.72
C GLU A 473 -28.85 -19.62 -4.55
N ARG A 474 -29.12 -18.34 -4.80
CA ARG A 474 -29.15 -17.31 -3.75
C ARG A 474 -30.47 -17.31 -2.99
N ALA A 475 -30.38 -17.20 -1.67
CA ALA A 475 -31.54 -17.12 -0.80
C ALA A 475 -32.39 -15.85 -1.00
N SER A 476 -31.78 -14.75 -1.49
CA SER A 476 -32.43 -13.47 -1.70
C SER A 476 -32.01 -12.84 -3.02
N ARG A 477 -32.91 -12.04 -3.61
CA ARG A 477 -32.69 -11.29 -4.86
C ARG A 477 -31.98 -9.95 -4.64
N TYR A 478 -32.01 -9.45 -3.41
CA TYR A 478 -31.43 -8.17 -2.99
C TYR A 478 -30.86 -8.30 -1.58
N ALA A 479 -30.06 -7.33 -1.17
CA ALA A 479 -29.55 -7.24 0.18
C ALA A 479 -30.14 -6.04 0.94
N ARG A 480 -30.01 -6.04 2.26
CA ARG A 480 -30.35 -4.91 3.11
C ARG A 480 -29.14 -4.45 3.89
N THR A 481 -28.94 -3.14 3.95
CA THR A 481 -27.89 -2.55 4.79
C THR A 481 -28.27 -2.65 6.27
N THR A 482 -27.31 -2.36 7.15
CA THR A 482 -27.55 -2.20 8.59
C THR A 482 -28.52 -1.07 8.91
N GLY A 483 -28.66 -0.07 8.02
CA GLY A 483 -29.67 0.98 8.10
C GLY A 483 -31.06 0.58 7.59
N GLY A 484 -31.25 -0.67 7.15
CA GLY A 484 -32.52 -1.19 6.65
C GLY A 484 -32.83 -0.83 5.19
N GLU A 485 -31.90 -0.19 4.48
CA GLU A 485 -32.09 0.20 3.08
C GLU A 485 -31.88 -1.00 2.15
N GLN A 486 -32.70 -1.11 1.12
CA GLN A 486 -32.55 -2.13 0.09
C GLN A 486 -31.49 -1.71 -0.93
N THR A 487 -30.58 -2.63 -1.24
CA THR A 487 -29.54 -2.48 -2.25
C THR A 487 -29.51 -3.70 -3.16
N VAL A 488 -28.72 -3.66 -4.23
CA VAL A 488 -28.31 -4.86 -4.96
C VAL A 488 -27.74 -5.91 -4.00
N TYR A 489 -27.81 -7.19 -4.40
CA TYR A 489 -27.17 -8.27 -3.66
C TYR A 489 -25.67 -7.97 -3.47
N PHE A 490 -25.11 -8.34 -2.31
CA PHE A 490 -23.68 -8.29 -2.05
C PHE A 490 -23.30 -9.38 -1.04
N GLU A 491 -22.03 -9.77 -1.06
CA GLU A 491 -21.45 -10.66 -0.04
C GLU A 491 -20.65 -9.86 0.99
N GLU A 492 -20.57 -10.39 2.21
CA GLU A 492 -19.78 -9.81 3.29
C GLU A 492 -18.54 -10.64 3.63
N THR A 493 -17.46 -9.94 3.98
CA THR A 493 -16.15 -10.49 4.39
C THR A 493 -15.58 -9.64 5.54
N SER A 494 -14.44 -10.03 6.09
CA SER A 494 -13.79 -9.29 7.18
C SER A 494 -13.26 -7.91 6.75
N GLN A 495 -12.94 -7.75 5.46
CA GLN A 495 -12.35 -6.53 4.88
C GLN A 495 -12.93 -6.29 3.49
N PHE A 496 -12.73 -5.09 2.93
CA PHE A 496 -13.12 -4.85 1.54
C PHE A 496 -12.25 -5.70 0.62
N GLU A 497 -12.89 -6.50 -0.22
CA GLU A 497 -12.25 -7.54 -1.01
C GLU A 497 -12.76 -7.52 -2.44
N VAL A 498 -11.86 -7.86 -3.36
CA VAL A 498 -12.19 -8.13 -4.75
C VAL A 498 -11.66 -9.52 -5.06
N ASP A 499 -12.49 -10.39 -5.63
CA ASP A 499 -12.07 -11.69 -6.12
C ASP A 499 -11.05 -11.50 -7.26
N ALA A 500 -9.80 -11.90 -7.02
CA ALA A 500 -8.70 -11.63 -7.94
C ALA A 500 -8.84 -12.43 -9.26
N GLU A 501 -9.34 -13.66 -9.20
CA GLU A 501 -9.50 -14.53 -10.36
C GLU A 501 -10.67 -14.06 -11.22
N ALA A 502 -11.81 -13.75 -10.60
CA ALA A 502 -12.97 -13.21 -11.30
C ALA A 502 -12.67 -11.82 -11.89
N ALA A 503 -11.95 -10.95 -11.16
CA ALA A 503 -11.51 -9.65 -11.67
C ALA A 503 -10.57 -9.79 -12.87
N CYS A 504 -9.57 -10.68 -12.79
CA CYS A 504 -8.65 -10.94 -13.90
C CYS A 504 -9.40 -11.45 -15.13
N THR A 505 -10.26 -12.45 -14.94
CA THR A 505 -11.08 -13.04 -16.02
C THR A 505 -11.99 -12.01 -16.66
N PHE A 506 -12.65 -11.17 -15.86
CA PHE A 506 -13.54 -10.15 -16.39
C PHE A 506 -12.77 -9.09 -17.19
N VAL A 507 -11.72 -8.52 -16.61
CA VAL A 507 -10.93 -7.43 -17.22
C VAL A 507 -10.28 -7.89 -18.52
N THR A 508 -9.69 -9.09 -18.53
CA THR A 508 -8.87 -9.56 -19.66
C THR A 508 -9.64 -10.36 -20.70
N CYS A 509 -10.76 -11.00 -20.34
CA CYS A 509 -11.49 -11.89 -21.24
C CYS A 509 -12.93 -11.44 -21.54
N SER A 510 -13.59 -10.75 -20.62
CA SER A 510 -15.02 -10.39 -20.78
C SER A 510 -15.24 -8.95 -21.22
N TYR A 511 -14.39 -8.02 -20.78
CA TYR A 511 -14.49 -6.60 -21.10
C TYR A 511 -13.82 -6.28 -22.45
N ASP A 512 -14.39 -6.82 -23.53
CA ASP A 512 -13.92 -6.56 -24.89
C ASP A 512 -14.35 -5.19 -25.42
N THR A 513 -13.98 -4.87 -26.67
CA THR A 513 -14.32 -3.59 -27.30
C THR A 513 -15.83 -3.40 -27.46
N ALA A 514 -16.60 -4.46 -27.69
CA ALA A 514 -18.05 -4.36 -27.84
C ALA A 514 -18.72 -4.04 -26.50
N PHE A 515 -18.33 -4.75 -25.43
CA PHE A 515 -18.78 -4.48 -24.07
C PHE A 515 -18.40 -3.06 -23.63
N MET A 516 -17.15 -2.66 -23.89
CA MET A 516 -16.67 -1.31 -23.59
C MET A 516 -17.53 -0.24 -24.26
N LEU A 517 -17.85 -0.37 -25.54
CA LEU A 517 -18.73 0.58 -26.25
C LEU A 517 -20.17 0.58 -25.70
N GLU A 518 -20.73 -0.59 -25.37
CA GLU A 518 -22.07 -0.71 -24.79
C GLU A 518 -22.16 0.05 -23.46
N THR A 519 -21.13 -0.09 -22.61
CA THR A 519 -21.10 0.53 -21.27
C THR A 519 -20.98 2.05 -21.28
N GLN A 520 -20.54 2.67 -22.39
CA GLN A 520 -20.50 4.14 -22.51
C GLN A 520 -21.88 4.81 -22.49
N HIS A 521 -22.94 4.03 -22.72
CA HIS A 521 -24.33 4.52 -22.70
C HIS A 521 -25.05 4.23 -21.38
N ARG A 522 -24.36 3.63 -20.41
CA ARG A 522 -24.92 3.22 -19.11
C ARG A 522 -24.50 4.17 -18.01
N ASP A 523 -25.35 4.33 -17.00
CA ASP A 523 -25.04 5.21 -15.86
C ASP A 523 -23.83 4.67 -15.09
N ALA A 524 -22.96 5.57 -14.62
CA ALA A 524 -21.73 5.18 -13.93
C ALA A 524 -21.96 4.21 -12.76
N ILE A 525 -23.02 4.43 -11.98
CA ILE A 525 -23.37 3.64 -10.81
C ILE A 525 -23.63 2.15 -11.12
N GLU A 526 -23.95 1.82 -12.37
CA GLU A 526 -24.18 0.43 -12.79
C GLU A 526 -22.95 -0.45 -12.56
N SER A 527 -21.73 0.09 -12.71
CA SER A 527 -20.52 -0.70 -12.43
C SER A 527 -20.44 -1.13 -10.96
N ALA A 528 -20.68 -0.20 -10.02
CA ALA A 528 -20.68 -0.55 -8.59
C ALA A 528 -21.75 -1.60 -8.25
N ARG A 529 -22.92 -1.53 -8.90
CA ARG A 529 -24.00 -2.50 -8.71
C ARG A 529 -23.65 -3.86 -9.30
N PHE A 530 -23.11 -3.88 -10.51
CA PHE A 530 -22.64 -5.09 -11.20
C PHE A 530 -21.59 -5.82 -10.36
N TRP A 531 -20.55 -5.12 -9.89
CA TRP A 531 -19.49 -5.76 -9.12
C TRP A 531 -19.97 -6.41 -7.82
N LEU A 532 -20.92 -5.78 -7.13
CA LEU A 532 -21.54 -6.34 -5.94
C LEU A 532 -22.47 -7.51 -6.28
N ASN A 533 -23.29 -7.36 -7.33
CA ASN A 533 -24.25 -8.37 -7.74
C ASN A 533 -23.57 -9.66 -8.18
N GLU A 534 -22.46 -9.57 -8.91
CA GLU A 534 -21.71 -10.74 -9.37
C GLU A 534 -20.81 -11.35 -8.28
N GLY A 535 -20.78 -10.76 -7.07
CA GLY A 535 -19.93 -11.23 -5.98
C GLY A 535 -18.43 -10.98 -6.21
N ILE A 536 -18.07 -10.23 -7.25
CA ILE A 536 -16.67 -9.88 -7.57
C ILE A 536 -16.14 -8.89 -6.54
N VAL A 537 -16.95 -7.90 -6.11
CA VAL A 537 -16.65 -7.02 -4.97
C VAL A 537 -17.45 -7.50 -3.77
N LYS A 538 -16.76 -7.63 -2.63
CA LYS A 538 -17.37 -8.01 -1.35
C LYS A 538 -17.12 -6.94 -0.30
N LEU A 539 -18.14 -6.65 0.50
CA LEU A 539 -18.12 -5.55 1.45
C LEU A 539 -17.66 -6.04 2.84
N PRO A 540 -16.96 -5.21 3.63
CA PRO A 540 -16.70 -5.54 5.02
C PRO A 540 -18.02 -5.67 5.79
N ALA A 541 -18.11 -6.69 6.64
CA ALA A 541 -19.30 -6.96 7.45
C ALA A 541 -19.76 -5.74 8.23
N GLY A 542 -21.05 -5.40 8.11
CA GLY A 542 -21.66 -4.26 8.80
C GLY A 542 -21.32 -2.89 8.23
N MET A 543 -20.53 -2.80 7.15
CA MET A 543 -20.14 -1.53 6.53
C MET A 543 -20.97 -1.18 5.29
N ALA A 544 -21.93 -2.01 4.88
CA ALA A 544 -22.73 -1.80 3.67
C ALA A 544 -23.42 -0.41 3.62
N GLN A 545 -23.93 0.09 4.75
CA GLN A 545 -24.55 1.42 4.80
C GLN A 545 -23.59 2.55 4.39
N ARG A 546 -22.30 2.43 4.73
CA ARG A 546 -21.30 3.43 4.35
C ARG A 546 -21.13 3.53 2.83
N TYR A 547 -21.15 2.39 2.13
CA TYR A 547 -21.05 2.36 0.67
C TYR A 547 -22.35 2.85 0.01
N GLN A 548 -23.49 2.53 0.61
CA GLN A 548 -24.78 3.07 0.21
C GLN A 548 -24.82 4.61 0.30
N ASP A 549 -24.32 5.19 1.40
CA ASP A 549 -24.24 6.65 1.56
C ASP A 549 -23.27 7.29 0.54
N MET A 550 -22.15 6.61 0.23
CA MET A 550 -21.23 7.05 -0.81
C MET A 550 -21.89 7.07 -2.19
N ALA A 551 -22.63 6.02 -2.55
CA ALA A 551 -23.37 5.93 -3.80
C ALA A 551 -24.48 7.00 -3.89
N LYS A 552 -25.21 7.21 -2.79
CA LYS A 552 -26.24 8.27 -2.72
C LYS A 552 -25.66 9.66 -2.92
N ARG A 553 -24.53 9.97 -2.27
CA ARG A 553 -23.82 11.23 -2.46
C ARG A 553 -23.47 11.47 -3.93
N GLY A 554 -22.83 10.49 -4.57
CA GLY A 554 -22.46 10.59 -5.99
C GLY A 554 -23.66 10.80 -6.89
N GLN A 555 -24.69 9.98 -6.69
CA GLN A 555 -25.90 10.04 -7.51
C GLN A 555 -26.68 11.35 -7.31
N TYR A 556 -26.73 11.89 -6.08
CA TYR A 556 -27.40 13.17 -5.80
C TYR A 556 -26.80 14.31 -6.61
N PHE A 557 -25.48 14.50 -6.57
CA PHE A 557 -24.84 15.60 -7.30
C PHE A 557 -24.86 15.38 -8.82
N SER A 558 -24.77 14.13 -9.28
CA SER A 558 -24.93 13.80 -10.71
C SER A 558 -26.34 14.17 -11.21
N ARG A 559 -27.39 13.76 -10.47
CA ARG A 559 -28.79 14.07 -10.81
C ARG A 559 -29.09 15.56 -10.66
N LEU A 560 -28.48 16.24 -9.69
CA LEU A 560 -28.60 17.69 -9.53
C LEU A 560 -28.03 18.40 -10.77
N ALA A 561 -26.84 18.01 -11.22
CA ALA A 561 -26.24 18.55 -12.44
C ALA A 561 -27.12 18.32 -13.68
N GLN A 562 -27.66 17.10 -13.84
CA GLN A 562 -28.59 16.77 -14.93
C GLN A 562 -29.87 17.62 -14.86
N ARG A 563 -30.48 17.74 -13.68
CA ARG A 563 -31.70 18.53 -13.46
C ARG A 563 -31.49 20.00 -13.81
N LEU A 564 -30.32 20.56 -13.47
CA LEU A 564 -29.98 21.96 -13.72
C LEU A 564 -29.35 22.17 -15.11
N ASN A 565 -29.09 21.09 -15.86
CA ASN A 565 -28.37 21.09 -17.12
C ASN A 565 -27.00 21.78 -17.02
N PHE A 566 -26.22 21.39 -16.00
CA PHE A 566 -24.90 21.94 -15.72
C PHE A 566 -23.76 20.98 -16.10
N ALA A 567 -22.73 21.54 -16.73
CA ALA A 567 -21.41 20.94 -16.80
C ALA A 567 -20.72 20.97 -15.41
N PRO A 568 -19.65 20.18 -15.19
CA PRO A 568 -18.96 20.13 -13.90
C PRO A 568 -18.55 21.50 -13.32
N PRO A 569 -17.94 22.43 -14.10
CA PRO A 569 -17.58 23.74 -13.56
C PRO A 569 -18.79 24.62 -13.19
N GLU A 570 -19.92 24.43 -13.88
CA GLU A 570 -21.17 25.15 -13.60
C GLU A 570 -21.83 24.63 -12.33
N LEU A 571 -21.78 23.31 -12.09
CA LEU A 571 -22.21 22.71 -10.83
C LEU A 571 -21.38 23.25 -9.67
N ASP A 572 -20.05 23.24 -9.78
CA ASP A 572 -19.16 23.76 -8.75
C ASP A 572 -19.49 25.23 -8.42
N ALA A 573 -19.66 26.08 -9.44
CA ALA A 573 -20.05 27.48 -9.27
C ALA A 573 -21.43 27.61 -8.59
N HIS A 574 -22.39 26.78 -8.97
CA HIS A 574 -23.72 26.74 -8.36
C HIS A 574 -23.66 26.36 -6.88
N LEU A 575 -22.89 25.33 -6.52
CA LEU A 575 -22.73 24.88 -5.13
C LEU A 575 -22.12 25.98 -4.27
N VAL A 576 -21.11 26.71 -4.78
CA VAL A 576 -20.51 27.85 -4.09
C VAL A 576 -21.51 28.98 -3.91
N ALA A 577 -22.23 29.37 -4.97
CA ALA A 577 -23.16 30.49 -4.95
C ALA A 577 -24.39 30.26 -4.04
N ASN A 578 -24.80 29.00 -3.85
CA ASN A 578 -25.98 28.62 -3.06
C ASN A 578 -25.62 28.02 -1.69
N SER A 579 -24.35 28.11 -1.30
CA SER A 579 -23.90 27.71 0.04
C SER A 579 -24.15 28.80 1.08
N ILE A 580 -24.47 28.41 2.31
CA ILE A 580 -24.51 29.33 3.45
C ILE A 580 -23.14 29.48 4.09
N SER A 581 -22.95 30.58 4.82
CA SER A 581 -21.71 30.82 5.57
C SER A 581 -21.56 29.88 6.77
N ASP A 582 -20.33 29.74 7.27
CA ASP A 582 -20.03 28.90 8.44
C ASP A 582 -20.77 29.36 9.71
N SER A 583 -20.95 30.68 9.89
CA SER A 583 -21.68 31.24 11.02
C SER A 583 -23.18 30.92 10.96
N GLU A 584 -23.79 30.99 9.78
CA GLU A 584 -25.19 30.61 9.56
C GLU A 584 -25.40 29.11 9.77
N HIS A 585 -24.47 28.28 9.31
CA HIS A 585 -24.51 26.83 9.52
C HIS A 585 -24.47 26.46 11.00
N ARG A 586 -23.52 27.04 11.77
CA ARG A 586 -23.45 26.82 13.22
C ARG A 586 -24.75 27.23 13.92
N ALA A 587 -25.35 28.35 13.52
CA ALA A 587 -26.64 28.79 14.07
C ALA A 587 -27.78 27.79 13.78
N ARG A 588 -27.74 27.08 12.63
CA ARG A 588 -28.72 26.03 12.30
C ARG A 588 -28.51 24.74 13.10
N ILE A 589 -27.27 24.33 13.34
CA ILE A 589 -26.97 23.19 14.22
C ILE A 589 -27.51 23.46 15.64
N HIS A 590 -27.24 24.64 16.19
CA HIS A 590 -27.69 24.99 17.54
C HIS A 590 -29.22 25.09 17.68
N ARG A 591 -29.95 25.38 16.59
CA ARG A 591 -31.43 25.37 16.57
C ARG A 591 -32.00 23.97 16.39
N ALA A 592 -31.26 23.06 15.78
CA ALA A 592 -31.62 21.65 15.61
C ALA A 592 -31.29 20.80 16.86
N GLY A 593 -31.43 21.36 18.07
CA GLY A 593 -31.37 20.61 19.33
C GLY A 593 -32.32 19.40 19.30
N PRO A 594 -32.11 18.39 20.19
CA PRO A 594 -32.70 17.07 20.03
C PRO A 594 -34.20 17.17 19.77
N GLN A 595 -34.64 16.68 18.60
CA GLN A 595 -36.05 16.53 18.31
C GLN A 595 -36.68 15.74 19.46
N PRO A 596 -37.71 16.27 20.16
CA PRO A 596 -38.48 15.43 21.06
C PRO A 596 -39.04 14.28 20.23
N ASP A 597 -38.77 13.06 20.68
CA ASP A 597 -39.35 11.86 20.13
C ASP A 597 -40.87 11.95 20.30
N LEU A 598 -41.59 12.25 19.21
CA LEU A 598 -43.05 12.35 19.19
C LEU A 598 -43.74 11.02 19.59
N PHE A 599 -42.99 9.92 19.72
CA PHE A 599 -43.48 8.64 20.23
C PHE A 599 -43.23 8.42 21.73
N ALA A 600 -42.44 9.26 22.40
CA ALA A 600 -42.21 9.18 23.84
C ALA A 600 -43.29 9.91 24.67
N GLU A 601 -44.08 10.80 24.07
CA GLU A 601 -45.20 11.50 24.75
C GLU A 601 -46.55 10.75 24.65
N ALA A 602 -46.58 9.57 24.03
CA ALA A 602 -47.77 8.72 23.90
C ALA A 602 -47.64 7.34 24.59
N ALA A 603 -46.76 7.23 25.61
CA ALA A 603 -46.60 6.05 26.45
C ALA A 603 -47.13 6.28 27.88
#